data_AF-A0A2T0AUC0-F1
#
_entry.id   AF-A0A2T0AUC0-F1
#
_cell.length_a   1.000
_cell.length_b   1.000
_cell.length_c   1.000
_cell.angle_alpha   90.00
_cell.angle_beta   90.00
_cell.angle_gamma   90.00
#
_symmetry.space_group_name_H-M   'P 1'
#
loop_
_entity.id
_entity.type
_entity.pdbx_description
1 polymer ?
#
loop_
_entity_poly.entity_id
_entity_poly.type
_entity_poly.pdbx_seq_one_letter_code
_entity_poly.pdbx_strand_id
1 'polypeptide(L)'
;MFFFLADKHVLAMAVLRLLSSMIELMAAVLMLKLNRVDAALKINAVLALVGPTVMMTVMALGLWGLAGKIAPAKMVTIIVGVGLIFYGVRQQ
;
A
#
# COMPACT_ATOMS: atom_id res chain seq x y z
N MET A 1 15.80 18.38 15.04
CA MET A 1 16.29 17.01 14.74
C MET A 1 15.05 16.20 14.35
N PHE A 2 14.58 16.19 13.09
CA PHE A 2 14.79 15.03 12.19
C PHE A 2 14.27 15.24 10.75
N PHE A 3 14.03 16.46 10.28
CA PHE A 3 13.69 16.71 8.86
C PHE A 3 14.95 17.02 8.05
N PHE A 4 15.85 16.04 7.95
CA PHE A 4 16.79 16.05 6.82
C PHE A 4 15.95 15.87 5.54
N LEU A 5 16.23 16.65 4.51
CA LEU A 5 15.47 16.70 3.25
C LEU A 5 15.05 15.30 2.79
N ALA A 6 13.80 14.94 3.03
CA ALA A 6 13.29 13.62 2.69
C ALA A 6 13.39 13.45 1.17
N ASP A 7 13.97 12.34 0.71
CA ASP A 7 13.94 12.00 -0.71
C ASP A 7 12.48 12.06 -1.19
N LYS A 8 12.26 12.72 -2.33
CA LYS A 8 10.92 12.97 -2.87
C LYS A 8 10.08 11.69 -3.01
N HIS A 9 10.72 10.55 -3.31
CA HIS A 9 10.05 9.26 -3.43
C HIS A 9 9.66 8.72 -2.04
N VAL A 10 10.52 8.88 -1.05
CA VAL A 10 10.22 8.50 0.34
C VAL A 10 9.09 9.34 0.91
N LEU A 11 9.09 10.65 0.66
CA LEU A 11 7.99 11.52 1.07
C LEU A 11 6.67 11.08 0.42
N ALA A 12 6.67 10.81 -0.89
CA ALA A 12 5.48 10.32 -1.59
C ALA A 12 4.98 8.98 -1.03
N MET A 13 5.88 8.03 -0.76
CA MET A 13 5.53 6.74 -0.14
C MET A 13 4.94 6.92 1.27
N ALA A 14 5.49 7.81 2.07
CA ALA A 14 5.00 8.11 3.41
C ALA A 14 3.60 8.76 3.37
N VAL A 15 3.39 9.72 2.48
CA VAL A 15 2.09 10.39 2.30
C VAL A 15 1.02 9.39 1.86
N LEU A 16 1.31 8.51 0.90
CA LEU A 16 0.35 7.47 0.49
C LEU A 16 -0.02 6.51 1.62
N ARG A 17 0.96 6.13 2.47
CA ARG A 17 0.66 5.33 3.67
C ARG A 17 -0.24 6.07 4.65
N LEU A 18 0.05 7.33 4.93
CA LEU A 18 -0.78 8.14 5.82
C LEU A 18 -2.22 8.24 5.29
N LEU A 19 -2.39 8.50 3.99
CA LEU A 19 -3.71 8.54 3.35
C LEU A 19 -4.45 7.20 3.48
N SER A 20 -3.78 6.08 3.21
CA SER A 20 -4.37 4.74 3.37
C SER A 20 -4.77 4.45 4.81
N SER A 21 -3.90 4.76 5.78
CA SER A 21 -4.21 4.59 7.20
C SER A 21 -5.40 5.43 7.64
N MET A 22 -5.55 6.64 7.09
CA MET A 22 -6.73 7.47 7.36
C MET A 22 -8.01 6.83 6.80
N ILE A 23 -7.96 6.24 5.60
CA ILE A 23 -9.11 5.52 5.03
C ILE A 23 -9.51 4.34 5.91
N GLU A 24 -8.55 3.53 6.37
CA GLU A 24 -8.82 2.42 7.29
C GLU A 24 -9.37 2.89 8.63
N LEU A 25 -8.83 3.98 9.18
CA LEU A 25 -9.32 4.56 10.43
C LEU A 25 -10.76 5.05 10.28
N MET A 26 -11.08 5.76 9.18
CA MET A 26 -12.44 6.21 8.89
C MET A 26 -13.41 5.04 8.73
N ALA A 27 -12.98 3.98 8.05
CA ALA A 27 -13.76 2.77 7.89
C ALA A 27 -14.02 2.07 9.24
N ALA A 28 -13.01 1.96 10.11
CA ALA A 28 -13.17 1.42 11.46
C ALA A 28 -14.17 2.25 12.29
N VAL A 29 -14.06 3.58 12.26
CA VAL A 29 -15.03 4.47 12.93
C VAL A 29 -16.44 4.28 12.36
N LEU A 30 -16.59 4.12 11.04
CA LEU A 30 -17.88 3.86 10.41
C LEU A 30 -18.47 2.50 10.82
N MET A 31 -17.65 1.45 10.93
CA MET A 31 -18.07 0.14 11.44
C MET A 31 -18.61 0.24 12.86
N LEU A 32 -17.88 0.94 13.75
CA LEU A 32 -18.30 1.18 15.14
C LEU A 32 -19.59 1.99 15.21
N LYS A 33 -19.74 3.00 14.34
CA LYS A 33 -20.94 3.84 14.29
C LYS A 33 -22.18 3.07 13.81
N LEU A 34 -22.03 2.19 12.82
CA LEU A 34 -23.15 1.39 12.30
C LEU A 34 -23.48 0.20 13.22
N ASN A 35 -22.52 -0.25 14.04
CA ASN A 35 -22.65 -1.28 15.06
C ASN A 35 -23.38 -2.55 14.60
N ARG A 36 -23.10 -2.96 13.36
CA ARG A 36 -23.76 -4.07 12.67
C ARG A 36 -22.75 -4.86 11.87
N VAL A 37 -22.69 -6.17 12.11
CA VAL A 37 -21.74 -7.07 11.44
C VAL A 37 -21.92 -7.06 9.92
N ASP A 38 -23.16 -7.07 9.42
CA ASP A 38 -23.44 -7.05 7.99
C ASP A 38 -22.96 -5.76 7.30
N ALA A 39 -23.06 -4.62 7.99
CA ALA A 39 -22.52 -3.35 7.50
C ALA A 39 -20.98 -3.36 7.53
N ALA A 40 -20.37 -3.90 8.59
CA ALA A 40 -18.92 -4.01 8.71
C ALA A 40 -18.31 -4.91 7.63
N LEU A 41 -18.97 -6.02 7.29
CA LEU A 41 -18.54 -6.90 6.20
C LEU A 41 -18.57 -6.18 4.84
N LYS A 42 -19.58 -5.35 4.57
CA LYS A 42 -19.64 -4.55 3.34
C LYS A 42 -18.50 -3.54 3.27
N ILE A 43 -18.17 -2.88 4.39
CA ILE A 43 -17.05 -1.94 4.46
C ILE A 43 -15.72 -2.69 4.23
N ASN A 44 -15.52 -3.84 4.87
CA ASN A 44 -14.33 -4.66 4.66
C ASN A 44 -14.19 -5.15 3.21
N ALA A 45 -15.30 -5.49 2.55
CA ALA A 45 -15.25 -5.87 1.13
C ALA A 45 -14.74 -4.73 0.24
N VAL A 46 -15.07 -3.47 0.57
CA VAL A 46 -14.51 -2.30 -0.12
C VAL A 46 -13.03 -2.09 0.24
N LEU A 47 -12.67 -2.20 1.53
CA LEU A 47 -11.28 -2.07 2.00
C LEU A 47 -10.35 -3.15 1.42
N ALA A 48 -10.87 -4.34 1.11
CA ALA A 48 -10.12 -5.41 0.48
C ALA A 48 -9.49 -5.00 -0.87
N LEU A 49 -10.03 -3.97 -1.53
CA LEU A 49 -9.44 -3.37 -2.74
C LEU A 49 -8.46 -2.23 -2.42
N VAL A 50 -8.68 -1.50 -1.33
CA VAL A 50 -7.85 -0.34 -0.94
C VAL A 50 -6.45 -0.79 -0.55
N GLY A 51 -6.32 -1.83 0.28
CA GLY A 51 -5.00 -2.33 0.72
C GLY A 51 -4.08 -2.70 -0.45
N PRO A 52 -4.51 -3.61 -1.36
CA PRO A 52 -3.71 -3.99 -2.52
C PRO A 52 -3.39 -2.83 -3.47
N THR A 53 -4.31 -1.90 -3.70
CA THR A 53 -4.09 -0.75 -4.61
C THR A 53 -3.06 0.24 -4.06
N VAL A 54 -3.13 0.55 -2.76
CA VAL A 54 -2.12 1.39 -2.10
C VAL A 54 -0.76 0.68 -2.08
N MET A 55 -0.73 -0.61 -1.75
CA MET A 55 0.50 -1.42 -1.75
C MET A 55 1.19 -1.40 -3.11
N MET A 56 0.44 -1.60 -4.21
CA MET A 56 0.96 -1.51 -5.58
C MET A 56 1.55 -0.14 -5.89
N THR A 57 0.84 0.93 -5.53
CA THR A 57 1.25 2.30 -5.83
C THR A 57 2.53 2.67 -5.06
N VAL A 58 2.58 2.36 -3.77
CA VAL A 58 3.78 2.59 -2.94
C VAL A 58 4.96 1.79 -3.47
N MET A 59 4.74 0.54 -3.89
CA MET A 59 5.83 -0.26 -4.44
C MET A 59 6.35 0.26 -5.78
N ALA A 60 5.46 0.72 -6.66
CA ALA A 60 5.85 1.35 -7.91
C ALA A 60 6.69 2.61 -7.67
N LEU A 61 6.32 3.45 -6.70
CA LEU A 61 7.12 4.62 -6.30
C LEU A 61 8.50 4.24 -5.74
N GLY A 62 8.57 3.17 -4.94
CA GLY A 62 9.83 2.64 -4.43
C GLY A 62 10.76 2.19 -5.56
N LEU A 63 10.23 1.39 -6.49
CA LEU A 63 11.00 0.94 -7.67
C LEU A 63 11.44 2.10 -8.56
N TRP A 64 10.58 3.09 -8.77
CA TRP A 64 10.95 4.32 -9.48
C TRP A 64 12.07 5.05 -8.75
N GLY A 65 12.01 5.20 -7.43
CA GLY A 65 13.08 5.82 -6.65
C GLY A 65 14.43 5.11 -6.76
N LEU A 66 14.43 3.81 -7.08
CA LEU A 66 15.61 2.98 -7.32
C LEU A 66 16.01 2.89 -8.80
N ALA A 67 15.22 3.44 -9.74
CA ALA A 67 15.49 3.38 -11.17
C ALA A 67 16.86 4.01 -11.50
N GLY A 68 17.71 3.26 -12.22
CA GLY A 68 19.07 3.68 -12.54
C GLY A 68 20.07 3.68 -11.38
N LYS A 69 19.63 3.41 -10.14
CA LYS A 69 20.51 3.33 -8.95
C LYS A 69 20.92 1.89 -8.60
N ILE A 70 20.24 0.89 -9.16
CA ILE A 70 20.53 -0.53 -8.93
C ILE A 70 20.73 -1.28 -10.25
N ALA A 71 21.48 -2.38 -10.19
CA ALA A 71 21.69 -3.25 -11.33
C ALA A 71 20.36 -3.81 -11.89
N PRO A 72 20.18 -3.91 -13.21
CA PRO A 72 18.95 -4.42 -13.83
C PRO A 72 18.55 -5.81 -13.32
N ALA A 73 19.51 -6.69 -13.09
CA ALA A 73 19.26 -8.02 -12.52
C ALA A 73 18.55 -7.96 -11.16
N LYS A 74 18.98 -7.05 -10.26
CA LYS A 74 18.32 -6.84 -8.96
C LYS A 74 16.90 -6.31 -9.13
N MET A 75 16.69 -5.40 -10.09
CA MET A 75 15.35 -4.88 -10.39
C MET A 75 14.40 -6.00 -10.83
N VAL A 76 14.85 -6.87 -11.74
CA VAL A 76 14.07 -8.03 -12.20
C VAL A 76 13.74 -8.96 -11.03
N THR A 77 14.70 -9.25 -10.15
CA THR A 77 14.45 -10.06 -8.95
C THR A 77 13.36 -9.47 -8.06
N ILE A 78 13.39 -8.15 -7.83
CA ILE A 78 12.36 -7.48 -7.01
C ILE A 78 11.00 -7.58 -7.70
N ILE A 79 10.92 -7.31 -9.00
CA ILE A 79 9.66 -7.39 -9.77
C ILE A 79 9.09 -8.81 -9.72
N VAL A 80 9.93 -9.84 -9.89
CA VAL A 80 9.51 -11.24 -9.76
C VAL A 80 8.99 -11.53 -8.35
N GLY A 81 9.70 -11.09 -7.31
CA GLY A 81 9.25 -11.25 -5.92
C GLY A 81 7.90 -10.61 -5.66
N VAL A 82 7.68 -9.38 -6.14
CA VAL A 82 6.38 -8.71 -6.07
C VAL A 82 5.31 -9.50 -6.82
N GLY A 83 5.62 -10.00 -8.03
CA GLY A 83 4.72 -10.86 -8.80
C GLY A 83 4.33 -12.15 -8.07
N LEU A 84 5.28 -12.78 -7.35
CA LEU A 84 5.03 -13.96 -6.54
C LEU A 84 4.10 -13.67 -5.35
N ILE A 85 4.22 -12.51 -4.70
CA ILE A 85 3.28 -12.09 -3.64
C ILE A 85 1.86 -12.05 -4.19
N PHE A 86 1.65 -11.42 -5.35
CA PHE A 86 0.33 -11.34 -5.98
C PHE A 86 -0.18 -12.70 -6.46
N TYR A 87 0.70 -13.55 -7.01
CA TYR A 87 0.34 -14.91 -7.38
C TYR A 87 -0.14 -15.73 -6.17
N GLY A 88 0.49 -15.53 -5.00
CA GLY A 88 0.03 -16.14 -3.75
C GLY A 88 -1.30 -15.58 -3.24
N VAL A 89 -1.49 -14.26 -3.28
CA VAL A 89 -2.72 -13.61 -2.81
C VAL A 89 -3.94 -13.93 -3.67
N ARG A 90 -3.75 -14.20 -4.97
CA ARG A 90 -4.83 -14.61 -5.91
C ARG A 90 -5.56 -15.90 -5.48
N GLN A 91 -5.03 -16.67 -4.54
CA GLN A 91 -5.63 -17.93 -4.08
C GLN A 91 -6.55 -17.77 -2.86
N GLN A 92 -6.87 -16.55 -2.44
CA GLN A 92 -7.98 -16.26 -1.51
C GLN A 92 -9.28 -16.00 -2.28
#